data_AF-A0A425WLX7-F1
#
_entry.id   AF-A0A425WLX7-F1
#
_cell.length_a   1.000
_cell.length_b   1.000
_cell.length_c   1.000
_cell.angle_alpha   90.00
_cell.angle_beta   90.00
_cell.angle_gamma   90.00
#
_symmetry.space_group_name_H-M   'P 1'
#
loop_
_entity.id
_entity.type
_entity.pdbx_description
1 polymer ?
#
loop_
_entity_poly.entity_id
_entity_poly.type
_entity_poly.pdbx_seq_one_letter_code
_entity_poly.pdbx_strand_id
1 'polypeptide(L)'
;MHYPLETAKSPNLVRRKADAVEMLALFDERHYKSCTMMACSLIEGETLNLKISRANTRVVTSKPRGLVTTDNIDNARIAAINLIGIVGAYDYFFRNAKHFDRSIEGELNRNFLMHGMMYKSISQIACIKLFILIDRVVKLLPSCHFAYINQQ
;
A
#
# COMPACT_ATOMS: atom_id res chain seq x y z
N MET A 1 -8.04 -37.63 -21.06
CA MET A 1 -8.95 -36.64 -20.43
C MET A 1 -8.05 -35.57 -19.82
N HIS A 2 -7.71 -34.53 -20.59
CA HIS A 2 -6.87 -33.43 -20.13
C HIS A 2 -7.75 -32.44 -19.37
N TYR A 3 -7.57 -32.34 -18.05
CA TYR A 3 -8.10 -31.21 -17.28
C TYR A 3 -7.21 -29.98 -17.53
N PRO A 4 -7.75 -28.82 -17.90
CA PRO A 4 -6.98 -27.59 -17.90
C PRO A 4 -6.68 -27.22 -16.46
N LEU A 5 -5.40 -26.99 -16.15
CA LEU A 5 -4.98 -26.35 -14.92
C LEU A 5 -5.42 -24.89 -14.99
N GLU A 6 -6.64 -24.59 -14.54
CA GLU A 6 -7.02 -23.24 -14.15
C GLU A 6 -6.04 -22.78 -13.07
N THR A 7 -5.26 -21.77 -13.41
CA THR A 7 -4.35 -21.07 -12.51
C THR A 7 -5.16 -20.46 -11.36
N ALA A 8 -5.30 -21.20 -10.25
CA ALA A 8 -5.99 -20.74 -9.06
C ALA A 8 -5.27 -19.48 -8.52
N LYS A 9 -5.93 -18.32 -8.61
CA LYS A 9 -5.44 -17.09 -7.97
C LYS A 9 -5.36 -17.32 -6.46
N SER A 10 -4.23 -16.96 -5.83
CA SER A 10 -4.05 -17.08 -4.38
C SER A 10 -5.25 -16.49 -3.62
N PRO A 11 -5.81 -17.18 -2.60
CA PRO A 11 -6.99 -16.72 -1.86
C PRO A 11 -6.80 -15.32 -1.24
N ASN A 12 -5.57 -14.96 -0.87
CA ASN A 12 -5.25 -13.60 -0.39
C ASN A 12 -5.43 -12.53 -1.47
N LEU A 13 -5.12 -12.83 -2.73
CA LEU A 13 -5.29 -11.89 -3.84
C LEU A 13 -6.77 -11.62 -4.12
N VAL A 14 -7.60 -12.67 -4.02
CA VAL A 14 -9.06 -12.56 -4.21
C VAL A 14 -9.67 -11.67 -3.13
N ARG A 15 -9.31 -11.91 -1.85
CA ARG A 15 -9.79 -11.08 -0.73
C ARG A 15 -9.42 -9.62 -0.91
N ARG A 16 -8.15 -9.32 -1.22
CA ARG A 16 -7.67 -7.94 -1.37
C ARG A 16 -8.35 -7.19 -2.52
N LYS A 17 -8.74 -7.89 -3.58
CA LYS A 17 -9.52 -7.29 -4.67
C LYS A 17 -10.94 -6.96 -4.22
N ALA A 18 -11.59 -7.83 -3.45
CA ALA A 18 -12.89 -7.56 -2.87
C ALA A 18 -12.84 -6.35 -1.92
N ASP A 19 -11.86 -6.32 -1.01
CA ASP A 19 -11.63 -5.20 -0.09
C ASP A 19 -11.40 -3.88 -0.83
N ALA A 20 -10.69 -3.90 -1.96
CA ALA A 20 -10.45 -2.72 -2.78
C ALA A 20 -11.73 -2.23 -3.49
N VAL A 21 -12.59 -3.14 -3.96
CA VAL A 21 -13.89 -2.79 -4.54
C VAL A 21 -14.81 -2.18 -3.47
N GLU A 22 -14.87 -2.79 -2.29
CA GLU A 22 -15.64 -2.27 -1.16
C GLU A 22 -15.13 -0.89 -0.72
N MET A 23 -13.81 -0.70 -0.65
CA MET A 23 -13.18 0.59 -0.34
C MET A 23 -13.63 1.71 -1.30
N LEU A 24 -13.74 1.40 -2.59
CA LEU A 24 -14.20 2.37 -3.61
C LEU A 24 -15.70 2.65 -3.48
N ALA A 25 -16.52 1.63 -3.22
CA ALA A 25 -17.95 1.84 -2.96
C ALA A 25 -18.18 2.77 -1.75
N LEU A 26 -17.45 2.53 -0.65
CA LEU A 26 -17.49 3.40 0.53
C LEU A 26 -17.05 4.84 0.23
N PHE A 27 -16.14 5.03 -0.72
CA PHE A 27 -15.73 6.37 -1.16
C PHE A 27 -16.85 7.07 -1.92
N ASP A 28 -17.49 6.38 -2.85
CA ASP A 28 -18.60 6.91 -3.66
C ASP A 28 -19.80 7.27 -2.79
N GLU A 29 -20.09 6.45 -1.78
CA GLU A 29 -21.13 6.67 -0.76
C GLU A 29 -20.74 7.71 0.29
N ARG A 30 -19.53 8.28 0.21
CA ARG A 30 -18.98 9.30 1.13
C ARG A 30 -18.77 8.81 2.56
N HIS A 31 -18.64 7.50 2.75
CA HIS A 31 -18.25 6.86 4.01
C HIS A 31 -16.72 6.90 4.20
N TYR A 32 -16.15 8.11 4.24
CA TYR A 32 -14.70 8.34 4.23
C TYR A 32 -13.96 7.72 5.43
N LYS A 33 -14.60 7.62 6.61
CA LYS A 33 -14.00 6.96 7.78
C LYS A 33 -13.77 5.47 7.52
N SER A 34 -14.80 4.74 7.11
CA SER A 34 -14.69 3.31 6.78
C SER A 34 -13.77 3.08 5.57
N CYS A 35 -13.88 3.94 4.54
CA CYS A 35 -13.01 3.90 3.37
C CYS A 35 -11.53 4.00 3.74
N THR A 36 -11.15 4.97 4.58
CA THR A 36 -9.75 5.13 5.01
C THR A 36 -9.27 4.03 5.94
N MET A 37 -10.13 3.44 6.78
CA MET A 37 -9.79 2.26 7.57
C MET A 37 -9.44 1.07 6.68
N MET A 38 -10.25 0.83 5.64
CA MET A 38 -10.01 -0.21 4.65
C MET A 38 -8.68 0.06 3.90
N ALA A 39 -8.48 1.30 3.46
CA ALA A 39 -7.25 1.72 2.78
C ALA A 39 -6.00 1.51 3.66
N CYS A 40 -6.03 1.90 4.93
CA CYS A 40 -4.91 1.66 5.86
C CYS A 40 -4.60 0.17 6.00
N SER A 41 -5.64 -0.66 6.15
CA SER A 41 -5.51 -2.11 6.26
C SER A 41 -4.87 -2.74 5.01
N LEU A 42 -5.25 -2.27 3.82
CA LEU A 42 -4.65 -2.71 2.55
C LEU A 42 -3.16 -2.33 2.44
N ILE A 43 -2.78 -1.11 2.84
CA ILE A 43 -1.37 -0.65 2.82
C ILE A 43 -0.52 -1.48 3.79
N GLU A 44 -1.03 -1.74 4.99
CA GLU A 44 -0.33 -2.55 5.99
C GLU A 44 -0.16 -3.99 5.56
N GLY A 45 -1.18 -4.58 4.94
CA GLY A 45 -1.10 -5.91 4.36
C GLY A 45 0.11 -6.03 3.42
N GLU A 46 0.30 -5.05 2.53
CA GLU A 46 1.46 -5.02 1.63
C GLU A 46 2.78 -4.83 2.34
N THR A 47 2.80 -3.93 3.31
CA THR A 47 4.02 -3.63 4.06
C THR A 47 4.45 -4.82 4.93
N LEU A 48 3.51 -5.56 5.50
CA LEU A 48 3.75 -6.77 6.29
C LEU A 48 4.20 -7.94 5.43
N ASN A 49 3.55 -8.16 4.29
CA ASN A 49 3.95 -9.21 3.34
C ASN A 49 5.39 -9.03 2.85
N LEU A 50 5.83 -7.78 2.64
CA LEU A 50 7.22 -7.47 2.32
C LEU A 50 8.18 -7.85 3.46
N LYS A 51 7.82 -7.51 4.72
CA LYS A 51 8.64 -7.85 5.89
C LYS A 51 8.77 -9.36 6.09
N ILE A 52 7.69 -10.12 5.89
CA ILE A 52 7.68 -11.59 5.98
C ILE A 52 8.54 -12.22 4.88
N SER A 53 8.44 -11.73 3.64
CA SER A 53 9.29 -12.18 2.53
C SER A 53 10.79 -11.98 2.85
N ARG A 54 11.14 -10.81 3.43
CA ARG A 54 12.52 -10.53 3.87
C ARG A 54 12.97 -11.40 5.06
N ALA A 55 12.08 -11.70 6.01
CA ALA A 55 12.41 -12.56 7.15
C ALA A 55 12.59 -14.05 6.74
N ASN A 56 11.84 -14.52 5.75
CA ASN A 56 11.95 -15.88 5.20
C ASN A 56 13.12 -16.03 4.21
N THR A 57 13.67 -14.94 3.69
CA THR A 57 14.89 -14.96 2.87
C THR A 57 16.11 -14.95 3.79
N ARG A 58 16.39 -16.10 4.43
CA ARG A 58 17.70 -16.33 5.07
C ARG A 58 18.82 -16.06 4.06
N VAL A 59 19.79 -15.28 4.50
CA VAL A 59 21.08 -14.93 3.88
C VAL A 59 21.42 -15.78 2.65
N VAL A 60 21.18 -15.23 1.47
CA VAL A 60 21.92 -15.63 0.27
C VAL A 60 23.08 -14.65 0.16
N THR A 61 24.27 -15.09 0.55
CA THR A 61 25.54 -14.48 0.15
C THR A 61 25.72 -14.67 -1.36
N SER A 62 24.90 -14.01 -2.17
CA SER A 62 25.20 -13.81 -3.57
C SER A 62 25.96 -12.50 -3.68
N LYS A 63 27.19 -12.58 -4.20
CA LYS A 63 27.90 -11.42 -4.73
C LYS A 63 26.88 -10.59 -5.54
N PRO A 64 26.80 -9.26 -5.33
CA PRO A 64 25.82 -8.45 -6.04
C PRO A 64 26.06 -8.65 -7.53
N ARG A 65 25.17 -9.41 -8.20
CA ARG A 65 25.14 -9.42 -9.66
C ARG A 65 24.78 -8.00 -10.03
N GLY A 66 25.69 -7.36 -10.78
CA GLY A 66 25.72 -5.92 -10.97
C GLY A 66 24.32 -5.34 -11.11
N LEU A 67 24.06 -4.26 -10.34
CA LEU A 67 22.94 -3.38 -10.64
C LEU A 67 23.07 -3.06 -12.12
N VAL A 68 22.15 -3.57 -12.94
CA VAL A 68 22.03 -3.09 -14.31
C VAL A 68 21.57 -1.66 -14.17
N THR A 69 22.53 -0.73 -14.16
CA THR A 69 22.28 0.68 -14.35
C THR A 69 21.61 0.78 -15.69
N THR A 70 20.28 0.93 -15.68
CA THR A 70 19.59 1.37 -16.88
C THR A 70 20.17 2.74 -17.22
N ASP A 71 20.69 2.88 -18.44
CA ASP A 71 21.44 4.04 -18.93
C ASP A 71 20.56 5.30 -19.10
N ASN A 72 19.56 5.48 -18.23
CA ASN A 72 18.61 6.57 -18.29
C ASN A 72 18.48 7.21 -16.90
N ILE A 73 19.39 8.15 -16.62
CA ILE A 73 19.48 8.92 -15.37
C ILE A 73 18.12 9.50 -14.97
N ASP A 74 17.29 9.87 -15.93
CA ASP A 74 15.96 10.42 -15.67
C ASP A 74 15.01 9.37 -15.09
N ASN A 75 15.06 8.11 -15.53
CA ASN A 75 14.28 7.02 -14.94
C ASN A 75 14.73 6.73 -13.50
N ALA A 76 16.04 6.77 -13.23
CA ALA A 76 16.58 6.59 -11.88
C ALA A 76 16.16 7.75 -10.94
N ARG A 77 16.20 8.99 -11.44
CA ARG A 77 15.70 10.17 -10.71
C ARG A 77 14.21 10.09 -10.41
N ILE A 78 13.40 9.71 -11.40
CA ILE A 78 11.94 9.52 -11.23
C ILE A 78 11.67 8.43 -10.18
N ALA A 79 12.40 7.31 -10.22
CA ALA A 79 12.28 6.25 -9.22
C ALA A 79 12.64 6.75 -7.81
N ALA A 80 13.70 7.54 -7.68
CA ALA A 80 14.11 8.13 -6.39
C ALA A 80 13.06 9.11 -5.84
N ILE A 81 12.53 10.01 -6.69
CA ILE A 81 11.46 10.95 -6.31
C ILE A 81 10.21 10.19 -5.86
N ASN A 82 9.82 9.16 -6.60
CA ASN A 82 8.68 8.31 -6.24
C ASN A 82 8.90 7.64 -4.88
N LEU A 83 10.09 7.08 -4.64
CA LEU A 83 10.42 6.44 -3.37
C LEU A 83 10.36 7.43 -2.19
N ILE A 84 10.94 8.63 -2.35
CA ILE A 84 10.91 9.69 -1.33
C ILE A 84 9.45 10.08 -1.03
N GLY A 85 8.62 10.25 -2.06
CA GLY A 85 7.21 10.57 -1.91
C GLY A 85 6.44 9.47 -1.17
N ILE A 86 6.68 8.20 -1.50
CA ILE A 86 6.04 7.05 -0.85
C ILE A 86 6.44 6.96 0.62
N VAL A 87 7.74 7.05 0.93
CA VAL A 87 8.24 6.98 2.30
C VAL A 87 7.72 8.15 3.13
N GLY A 88 7.73 9.36 2.58
CA GLY A 88 7.20 10.54 3.27
C GLY A 88 5.69 10.45 3.53
N ALA A 89 4.91 9.99 2.55
CA ALA A 89 3.48 9.78 2.73
C ALA A 89 3.17 8.67 3.73
N TYR A 90 3.92 7.55 3.67
CA TYR A 90 3.79 6.46 4.63
C TYR A 90 4.12 6.94 6.06
N ASP A 91 5.24 7.61 6.26
CA ASP A 91 5.59 8.16 7.58
C ASP A 91 4.53 9.14 8.07
N TYR A 92 4.04 10.03 7.20
CA TYR A 92 3.02 11.01 7.55
C TYR A 92 1.74 10.35 8.10
N PHE A 93 1.17 9.35 7.40
CA PHE A 93 -0.09 8.70 7.79
C PHE A 93 0.08 7.61 8.86
N PHE A 94 1.22 6.91 8.88
CA PHE A 94 1.46 5.73 9.74
C PHE A 94 2.41 5.99 10.91
N ARG A 95 2.86 7.24 11.13
CA ARG A 95 3.66 7.59 12.31
C ARG A 95 2.98 7.20 13.62
N ASN A 96 3.80 6.84 14.60
CA ASN A 96 3.35 6.51 15.94
C ASN A 96 2.58 7.69 16.58
N ALA A 97 1.45 7.37 17.23
CA ALA A 97 0.57 8.35 17.86
C ALA A 97 1.09 8.97 19.17
N LYS A 98 2.27 8.62 19.71
CA LYS A 98 2.88 9.25 20.90
C LYS A 98 1.83 9.58 22.00
N HIS A 99 1.15 8.56 22.51
CA HIS A 99 0.04 8.70 23.48
C HIS A 99 -1.17 9.52 23.01
N PHE A 100 -1.43 9.51 21.70
CA PHE A 100 -2.50 10.25 21.05
C PHE A 100 -2.42 11.78 21.26
N ASP A 101 -1.20 12.33 21.20
CA ASP A 101 -0.99 13.78 21.15
C ASP A 101 -1.67 14.40 19.92
N ARG A 102 -2.62 15.29 20.13
CA ARG A 102 -3.42 15.93 19.07
C ARG A 102 -2.59 16.71 18.07
N SER A 103 -1.38 17.17 18.44
CA SER A 103 -0.47 17.87 17.53
C SER A 103 -0.10 17.03 16.30
N ILE A 104 -0.18 15.69 16.42
CA ILE A 104 0.20 14.75 15.36
C ILE A 104 -0.99 14.02 14.70
N GLU A 105 -2.23 14.34 15.07
CA GLU A 105 -3.42 13.81 14.40
C GLU A 105 -3.45 14.26 12.92
N GLY A 106 -3.02 15.50 12.64
CA GLY A 106 -2.93 16.04 11.30
C GLY A 106 -4.28 16.08 10.57
N GLU A 107 -4.27 15.76 9.28
CA GLU A 107 -5.47 15.47 8.49
C GLU A 107 -5.98 14.03 8.69
N LEU A 108 -5.04 13.12 8.99
CA LEU A 108 -5.27 11.70 9.22
C LEU A 108 -4.01 11.11 9.85
N ASN A 109 -4.19 10.39 10.94
CA ASN A 109 -3.19 9.50 11.50
C ASN A 109 -3.84 8.12 11.68
N ARG A 110 -3.26 7.07 11.09
CA ARG A 110 -3.79 5.71 11.12
C ARG A 110 -4.06 5.25 12.55
N ASN A 111 -3.19 5.56 13.51
CA ASN A 111 -3.35 5.06 14.88
C ASN A 111 -4.56 5.72 15.55
N PHE A 112 -4.74 7.04 15.37
CA PHE A 112 -5.94 7.71 15.85
C PHE A 112 -7.20 7.11 15.22
N LEU A 113 -7.17 6.84 13.91
CA LEU A 113 -8.30 6.28 13.18
C LEU A 113 -8.67 4.89 13.70
N MET A 114 -7.70 3.98 13.74
CA MET A 114 -7.93 2.57 14.07
C MET A 114 -8.25 2.34 15.55
N HIS A 115 -7.82 3.25 16.44
CA HIS A 115 -8.15 3.20 17.86
C HIS A 115 -9.40 4.00 18.23
N GLY A 116 -10.10 4.60 17.25
CA GLY A 116 -11.29 5.41 17.53
C GLY A 116 -11.01 6.71 18.29
N MET A 117 -9.76 7.18 18.26
CA MET A 117 -9.27 8.37 18.96
C MET A 117 -9.21 9.62 18.05
N MET A 118 -9.60 9.50 16.77
CA MET A 118 -9.71 10.65 15.87
C MET A 118 -10.85 11.57 16.30
N TYR A 119 -10.54 12.86 16.41
CA TYR A 119 -11.48 13.94 16.70
C TYR A 119 -11.99 14.61 15.43
N LYS A 120 -11.15 14.67 14.39
CA LYS A 120 -11.52 15.32 13.12
C LYS A 120 -12.35 14.38 12.24
N SER A 121 -13.19 14.97 11.40
CA SER A 121 -13.78 14.24 10.28
C SER A 121 -12.72 13.98 9.21
N ILE A 122 -12.85 12.86 8.52
CA ILE A 122 -11.95 12.50 7.44
C ILE A 122 -12.47 13.09 6.14
N SER A 123 -11.60 13.78 5.41
CA SER A 123 -11.93 14.40 4.13
C SER A 123 -11.83 13.41 2.97
N GLN A 124 -12.55 13.72 1.89
CA GLN A 124 -12.40 13.00 0.61
C GLN A 124 -10.94 13.01 0.11
N ILE A 125 -10.23 14.14 0.32
CA ILE A 125 -8.84 14.31 -0.08
C ILE A 125 -7.93 13.32 0.66
N ALA A 126 -8.19 13.05 1.94
CA ALA A 126 -7.43 12.05 2.70
C ALA A 126 -7.58 10.64 2.10
N CYS A 127 -8.78 10.25 1.66
CA CYS A 127 -8.99 8.99 0.93
C CYS A 127 -8.17 8.95 -0.37
N ILE A 128 -8.22 10.00 -1.19
CA ILE A 128 -7.49 10.07 -2.45
C ILE A 128 -5.98 9.94 -2.22
N LYS A 129 -5.44 10.62 -1.22
CA LYS A 129 -4.01 10.50 -0.85
C LYS A 129 -3.65 9.07 -0.47
N LEU A 130 -4.51 8.37 0.27
CA LEU A 130 -4.31 6.96 0.59
C LEU A 130 -4.43 6.05 -0.63
N PHE A 131 -5.32 6.33 -1.59
CA PHE A 131 -5.42 5.57 -2.83
C PHE A 131 -4.15 5.68 -3.67
N ILE A 132 -3.60 6.90 -3.78
CA ILE A 132 -2.32 7.14 -4.41
C ILE A 132 -1.22 6.36 -3.66
N LEU A 133 -1.22 6.40 -2.33
CA LEU A 133 -0.24 5.64 -1.55
C LEU A 133 -0.36 4.12 -1.78
N ILE A 134 -1.57 3.55 -1.81
CA ILE A 134 -1.80 2.13 -2.14
C ILE A 134 -1.21 1.81 -3.51
N ASP A 135 -1.62 2.55 -4.55
CA ASP A 135 -1.16 2.33 -5.93
C ASP A 135 0.37 2.34 -6.03
N ARG A 136 1.00 3.30 -5.35
CA ARG A 136 2.45 3.44 -5.35
C ARG A 136 3.15 2.36 -4.55
N VAL A 137 2.64 1.97 -3.38
CA VAL A 137 3.18 0.85 -2.58
C VAL A 137 3.10 -0.45 -3.37
N VAL A 138 1.96 -0.69 -4.02
CA VAL A 138 1.72 -1.85 -4.89
C VAL A 138 2.71 -1.89 -6.07
N LYS A 139 2.93 -0.76 -6.75
CA LYS A 139 3.88 -0.68 -7.88
C LYS A 139 5.34 -0.78 -7.45
N LEU A 140 5.69 -0.25 -6.27
CA LEU A 140 7.06 -0.22 -5.75
C LEU A 140 7.49 -1.56 -5.14
N LEU A 141 6.56 -2.39 -4.66
CA LEU A 141 6.84 -3.68 -4.02
C LEU A 141 6.51 -4.85 -4.96
N PRO A 142 7.42 -5.26 -5.87
CA PRO A 142 7.17 -6.31 -6.84
C PRO A 142 7.20 -7.73 -6.24
N SER A 143 6.76 -7.94 -5.00
CA SER A 143 6.61 -9.26 -4.38
C SER A 143 5.16 -9.73 -4.32
N CYS A 144 4.31 -9.30 -5.25
CA CYS A 144 3.03 -9.91 -5.61
C CYS A 144 2.71 -9.42 -7.02
N HIS A 145 2.59 -10.34 -7.99
CA HIS A 145 2.23 -10.02 -9.37
C HIS A 145 0.87 -9.29 -9.40
N PHE A 146 0.88 -7.97 -9.54
CA PHE A 146 -0.29 -7.18 -9.86
C PHE A 146 -0.51 -7.22 -11.36
N ALA A 147 -1.34 -8.17 -11.79
CA ALA A 147 -2.08 -8.02 -13.04
C ALA A 147 -3.15 -6.95 -12.84
N TYR A 148 -2.73 -5.68 -12.86
CA TYR A 148 -3.53 -4.57 -13.37
C TYR A 148 -3.09 -4.38 -14.80
N ILE A 149 -3.77 -5.05 -15.73
CA ILE A 149 -4.01 -4.71 -17.13
C ILE A 149 -4.74 -5.93 -17.71
N ASN A 150 -6.02 -5.74 -17.96
CA ASN A 150 -6.67 -6.11 -19.22
C ASN A 150 -7.98 -5.29 -19.25
N GLN A 151 -7.83 -4.03 -19.63
CA GLN A 151 -8.85 -3.38 -20.46
C GLN A 151 -8.61 -3.89 -21.88
N GLN A 152 -9.48 -4.78 -22.34
CA GLN A 152 -10.05 -4.87 -23.69
C GLN A 152 -11.16 -5.91 -23.66
#